data_AF-A0A7S1PXX6-F1
#
_entry.id   AF-A0A7S1PXX6-F1
#
_cell.length_a   1.000
_cell.length_b   1.000
_cell.length_c   1.000
_cell.angle_alpha   90.00
_cell.angle_beta   90.00
_cell.angle_gamma   90.00
#
_symmetry.space_group_name_H-M   'P 1'
#
loop_
_entity.id
_entity.type
_entity.pdbx_description
1 polymer ?
#
loop_
_entity_poly.entity_id
_entity_poly.type
_entity_poly.pdbx_seq_one_letter_code
_entity_poly.pdbx_strand_id
1 'polypeptide(L)'
;VLQESPRSASSMAVQFSSAALVMAALFMSAAVGPADAQGMMRRDARDSRVGKSALQTQVERVLQGEAAERLLAVEASVRPTYEAFPKNAMGRIPPSEIFPAIARGYFAKEHGWLLAGLAPPNLTPRLSDVHEALVLREQAPALAQALRDLHESDRGLSLGDVVGTIAAIEHLLLSESEALLQGAYLLNGRSVDDLLDSEESLKEALHSFLLLVRHGHPYDLTDVDRHRRMKARAQVSVAEWQRLEDYAAQALRASGKSSPFAFSAALAVARELTLGFGRWQNSECMQMKATLMDLAASDASTKGTGKVLYEHFHGEPKHPSYQFTETLDYLRKYGVLDEPQDGKPSVRIANYLLAPSNCIASSKHYSVCCLNECEALSSDLEQRVQAPVWPAPRLLAAVGATPSSSLPAPHELPAALGQELEAIATSHEGAVPLHSAEFRQWMHGAFPNECPMPTASEGAAEEWERHSAESWLATQQECTRIPQWHP
;
A
#
# COMPACT_ATOMS: atom_id res chain seq x y z
N VAL A 1 -29.96 25.08 54.63
CA VAL A 1 -31.27 25.74 54.54
C VAL A 1 -32.00 25.03 53.40
N LEU A 2 -32.91 24.07 53.67
CA LEU A 2 -34.33 24.30 54.02
C LEU A 2 -35.03 25.17 52.94
N GLN A 3 -36.16 24.89 52.31
CA GLN A 3 -37.19 23.81 52.32
C GLN A 3 -37.81 23.76 50.90
N GLU A 4 -38.72 22.87 50.45
CA GLU A 4 -39.57 21.85 51.08
C GLU A 4 -39.79 20.64 50.11
N SER A 5 -40.87 19.87 50.30
CA SER A 5 -41.47 18.82 49.45
C SER A 5 -42.95 18.70 49.89
N PRO A 6 -43.77 17.67 49.54
CA PRO A 6 -44.24 17.15 48.25
C PRO A 6 -45.82 17.09 48.20
N ARG A 7 -46.37 16.11 47.46
CA ARG A 7 -47.77 15.54 47.47
C ARG A 7 -48.76 16.24 46.52
N SER A 8 -49.79 15.59 45.96
CA SER A 8 -50.37 14.23 46.08
C SER A 8 -51.17 13.95 44.77
N ALA A 9 -51.70 12.79 44.36
CA ALA A 9 -51.70 11.36 44.72
C ALA A 9 -53.02 10.77 44.13
N SER A 10 -53.12 9.44 44.04
CA SER A 10 -54.32 8.65 43.65
C SER A 10 -54.66 8.60 42.14
N SER A 11 -54.96 7.50 41.45
CA SER A 11 -55.26 6.06 41.72
C SER A 11 -56.62 5.72 41.10
N MET A 12 -56.65 4.82 40.11
CA MET A 12 -57.49 3.61 40.08
C MET A 12 -57.28 2.84 38.77
N ALA A 13 -57.54 1.53 38.81
CA ALA A 13 -57.52 0.63 37.66
C ALA A 13 -58.95 0.25 37.24
N VAL A 14 -59.11 -0.30 36.02
CA VAL A 14 -59.86 -1.54 35.67
C VAL A 14 -60.14 -1.59 34.15
N GLN A 15 -60.22 -2.81 33.61
CA GLN A 15 -60.29 -3.17 32.18
C GLN A 15 -61.69 -2.99 31.56
N PHE A 16 -61.73 -2.77 30.24
CA PHE A 16 -62.65 -3.41 29.25
C PHE A 16 -62.00 -3.20 27.86
N SER A 17 -61.42 -4.22 27.22
CA SER A 17 -62.02 -5.22 26.32
C SER A 17 -62.52 -4.73 24.96
N SER A 18 -62.10 -5.48 23.92
CA SER A 18 -62.74 -5.67 22.60
C SER A 18 -62.23 -4.89 21.37
N ALA A 19 -61.28 -5.54 20.69
CA ALA A 19 -61.36 -5.95 19.28
C ALA A 19 -61.24 -4.95 18.10
N ALA A 20 -60.51 -5.44 17.09
CA ALA A 20 -60.55 -5.08 15.66
C ALA A 20 -60.02 -3.70 15.22
N LEU A 21 -58.73 -3.67 14.84
CA LEU A 21 -58.33 -3.05 13.57
C LEU A 21 -57.02 -3.62 12.99
N VAL A 22 -57.19 -4.52 12.02
CA VAL A 22 -56.35 -4.75 10.82
C VAL A 22 -54.84 -4.99 11.00
N MET A 23 -54.45 -6.26 10.85
CA MET A 23 -53.13 -6.62 10.32
C MET A 23 -53.01 -6.24 8.84
N ALA A 24 -52.12 -5.32 8.48
CA ALA A 24 -51.61 -5.15 7.11
C ALA A 24 -50.35 -4.25 7.06
N ALA A 25 -49.17 -4.86 6.86
CA ALA A 25 -47.88 -4.30 6.40
C ALA A 25 -46.74 -5.12 7.05
N LEU A 26 -46.53 -6.35 6.58
CA LEU A 26 -45.53 -6.68 5.56
C LEU A 26 -44.09 -6.72 6.09
N PHE A 27 -43.62 -7.94 6.29
CA PHE A 27 -42.21 -8.30 6.16
C PHE A 27 -41.64 -7.70 4.87
N MET A 28 -40.62 -6.86 4.99
CA MET A 28 -39.55 -6.83 4.00
C MET A 28 -38.23 -7.12 4.70
N SER A 29 -37.89 -8.41 4.69
CA SER A 29 -36.50 -8.84 4.82
C SER A 29 -35.70 -8.12 3.74
N ALA A 30 -34.79 -7.22 4.12
CA ALA A 30 -33.83 -6.65 3.20
C ALA A 30 -32.87 -7.77 2.77
N ALA A 31 -33.21 -8.46 1.68
CA ALA A 31 -32.28 -9.31 0.98
C ALA A 31 -31.20 -8.40 0.37
N VAL A 32 -30.12 -8.20 1.12
CA VAL A 32 -28.87 -7.65 0.58
C VAL A 32 -28.29 -8.73 -0.34
N GLY A 33 -28.74 -8.72 -1.60
CA GLY A 33 -28.00 -9.39 -2.66
C GLY A 33 -26.63 -8.71 -2.83
N PRO A 34 -25.59 -9.42 -3.29
CA PRO A 34 -24.32 -8.80 -3.62
C PRO A 34 -24.57 -7.69 -4.65
N ALA A 35 -24.15 -6.47 -4.33
CA ALA A 35 -24.31 -5.32 -5.21
C ALA A 35 -23.30 -5.44 -6.36
N ASP A 36 -23.82 -5.71 -7.57
CA ASP A 36 -23.02 -5.82 -8.79
C ASP A 36 -22.28 -4.50 -9.07
N ALA A 37 -20.95 -4.55 -9.20
CA ALA A 37 -20.10 -3.36 -9.31
C ALA A 37 -20.29 -2.55 -10.62
N GLN A 38 -21.10 -3.05 -11.57
CA GLN A 38 -21.31 -2.49 -12.92
C GLN A 38 -21.80 -1.03 -12.96
N GLY A 39 -22.29 -0.48 -11.84
CA GLY A 39 -22.83 0.88 -11.74
C GLY A 39 -22.09 1.84 -10.81
N MET A 40 -21.01 1.42 -10.13
CA MET A 40 -20.52 2.12 -8.93
C MET A 40 -19.15 2.81 -9.01
N MET A 41 -18.56 2.94 -10.22
CA MET A 41 -17.64 4.06 -10.44
C MET A 41 -18.43 5.36 -10.27
N ARG A 42 -18.10 6.15 -9.23
CA ARG A 42 -18.67 7.48 -9.00
C ARG A 42 -18.34 8.35 -10.22
N ARG A 43 -19.30 8.51 -11.13
CA ARG A 43 -19.19 9.47 -12.23
C ARG A 43 -19.03 10.86 -11.62
N ASP A 44 -17.90 11.49 -11.90
CA ASP A 44 -17.77 12.94 -11.71
C ASP A 44 -18.95 13.61 -12.41
N ALA A 45 -19.58 14.57 -11.73
CA ALA A 45 -20.86 15.13 -12.18
C ALA A 45 -20.80 15.72 -13.61
N ARG A 46 -19.59 16.10 -14.06
CA ARG A 46 -19.30 16.60 -15.41
C ARG A 46 -19.20 15.51 -16.49
N ASP A 47 -18.75 14.29 -16.16
CA ASP A 47 -18.51 13.21 -17.13
C ASP A 47 -19.78 12.37 -17.41
N SER A 48 -20.86 12.63 -16.68
CA SER A 48 -22.17 11.94 -16.78
C SER A 48 -22.87 11.98 -18.15
N ARG A 49 -22.30 12.67 -19.14
CA ARG A 49 -22.81 12.79 -20.53
C ARG A 49 -21.98 12.05 -21.58
N VAL A 50 -20.84 11.48 -21.21
CA VAL A 50 -19.97 10.72 -22.13
C VAL A 50 -20.14 9.22 -21.88
N GLY A 51 -20.05 8.41 -22.94
CA GLY A 51 -20.07 6.95 -22.81
C GLY A 51 -18.83 6.42 -22.07
N LYS A 52 -18.88 5.15 -21.60
CA LYS A 52 -17.72 4.53 -20.93
C LYS A 52 -16.48 4.61 -21.83
N SER A 53 -15.34 4.97 -21.25
CA SER A 53 -14.08 5.05 -21.99
C SER A 53 -13.58 3.64 -22.39
N ALA A 54 -12.68 3.56 -23.37
CA ALA A 54 -12.05 2.30 -23.75
C ALA A 54 -11.32 1.66 -22.55
N LEU A 55 -10.63 2.48 -21.75
CA LEU A 55 -9.98 2.10 -20.49
C LEU A 55 -10.98 1.52 -19.49
N GLN A 56 -12.06 2.26 -19.17
CA GLN A 56 -13.12 1.79 -18.25
C GLN A 56 -13.74 0.48 -18.71
N THR A 57 -13.91 0.30 -20.03
CA THR A 57 -14.44 -0.94 -20.62
C THR A 57 -13.48 -2.13 -20.44
N GLN A 58 -12.16 -1.90 -20.48
CA GLN A 58 -11.17 -2.96 -20.21
C GLN A 58 -11.03 -3.24 -18.72
N VAL A 59 -11.05 -2.22 -17.86
CA VAL A 59 -11.05 -2.37 -16.40
C VAL A 59 -12.23 -3.24 -15.95
N GLU A 60 -13.45 -2.92 -16.38
CA GLU A 60 -14.64 -3.71 -16.05
C GLU A 60 -14.55 -5.17 -16.54
N ARG A 61 -13.91 -5.39 -17.69
CA ARG A 61 -13.66 -6.73 -18.25
C ARG A 61 -12.62 -7.53 -17.49
N VAL A 62 -11.64 -6.88 -16.86
CA VAL A 62 -10.69 -7.56 -15.96
C VAL A 62 -11.36 -7.89 -14.63
N LEU A 63 -12.11 -6.94 -14.06
CA LEU A 63 -12.67 -7.07 -12.73
C LEU A 63 -13.85 -8.06 -12.61
N GLN A 64 -14.64 -8.28 -13.66
CA GLN A 64 -15.72 -9.31 -13.77
C GLN A 64 -16.56 -9.60 -12.50
N GLY A 65 -16.98 -8.55 -11.79
CA GLY A 65 -17.77 -8.70 -10.55
C GLY A 65 -16.96 -8.62 -9.25
N GLU A 66 -15.75 -8.06 -9.31
CA GLU A 66 -14.97 -7.60 -8.14
C GLU A 66 -15.86 -6.88 -7.12
N ALA A 67 -15.65 -7.14 -5.83
CA ALA A 67 -16.50 -6.58 -4.79
C ALA A 67 -16.41 -5.05 -4.78
N ALA A 68 -17.57 -4.37 -4.77
CA ALA A 68 -17.61 -2.91 -4.70
C ALA A 68 -16.88 -2.35 -3.46
N GLU A 69 -16.82 -3.13 -2.38
CA GLU A 69 -16.04 -2.85 -1.17
C GLU A 69 -14.53 -2.77 -1.44
N ARG A 70 -13.98 -3.59 -2.35
CA ARG A 70 -12.56 -3.56 -2.70
C ARG A 70 -12.20 -2.30 -3.48
N LEU A 71 -13.03 -1.90 -4.46
CA LEU A 71 -12.86 -0.63 -5.18
C LEU A 71 -12.89 0.58 -4.23
N LEU A 72 -13.79 0.57 -3.23
CA LEU A 72 -13.84 1.62 -2.20
C LEU A 72 -12.59 1.62 -1.29
N ALA A 73 -12.02 0.46 -0.98
CA ALA A 73 -10.78 0.35 -0.21
C ALA A 73 -9.56 0.89 -1.00
N VAL A 74 -9.46 0.58 -2.29
CA VAL A 74 -8.46 1.16 -3.20
C VAL A 74 -8.63 2.68 -3.28
N GLU A 75 -9.86 3.17 -3.53
CA GLU A 75 -10.17 4.60 -3.59
C GLU A 75 -9.82 5.35 -2.29
N ALA A 76 -10.09 4.75 -1.13
CA ALA A 76 -9.77 5.35 0.17
C ALA A 76 -8.26 5.56 0.39
N SER A 77 -7.42 4.62 -0.05
CA SER A 77 -5.96 4.70 0.11
C SER A 77 -5.27 5.55 -0.97
N VAL A 78 -5.83 5.58 -2.19
CA VAL A 78 -5.27 6.32 -3.34
C VAL A 78 -5.71 7.80 -3.37
N ARG A 79 -6.91 8.12 -2.86
CA ARG A 79 -7.45 9.50 -2.93
C ARG A 79 -6.50 10.55 -2.35
N PRO A 80 -5.92 10.42 -1.14
CA PRO A 80 -5.07 11.47 -0.56
C PRO A 80 -3.98 11.93 -1.54
N THR A 81 -3.24 10.97 -2.09
CA THR A 81 -2.18 11.17 -3.08
C THR A 81 -2.73 11.75 -4.38
N TYR A 82 -3.84 11.20 -4.89
CA TYR A 82 -4.50 11.75 -6.08
C TYR A 82 -4.89 13.22 -5.91
N GLU A 83 -5.44 13.60 -4.75
CA GLU A 83 -5.85 14.98 -4.47
C GLU A 83 -4.65 15.92 -4.27
N ALA A 84 -3.53 15.43 -3.72
CA ALA A 84 -2.29 16.18 -3.59
C ALA A 84 -1.65 16.54 -4.95
N PHE A 85 -1.74 15.68 -5.97
CA PHE A 85 -1.13 15.99 -7.27
C PHE A 85 -1.82 17.13 -8.05
N PRO A 86 -1.09 17.92 -8.86
CA PRO A 86 -1.66 18.91 -9.77
C PRO A 86 -2.64 18.29 -10.79
N LYS A 87 -3.68 19.04 -11.18
CA LYS A 87 -4.74 18.58 -12.09
C LYS A 87 -5.06 19.61 -13.17
N ASN A 88 -5.46 19.16 -14.35
CA ASN A 88 -5.93 20.05 -15.42
C ASN A 88 -7.35 20.61 -15.13
N ALA A 89 -7.88 21.43 -16.05
CA ALA A 89 -9.22 22.03 -15.93
C ALA A 89 -10.39 21.02 -15.85
N MET A 90 -10.15 19.75 -16.20
CA MET A 90 -11.11 18.65 -16.06
C MET A 90 -10.98 17.91 -14.72
N GLY A 91 -10.04 18.28 -13.85
CA GLY A 91 -9.75 17.60 -12.60
C GLY A 91 -8.93 16.32 -12.77
N ARG A 92 -8.18 16.18 -13.87
CA ARG A 92 -7.43 14.96 -14.22
C ARG A 92 -5.91 15.16 -14.12
N ILE A 93 -5.21 14.07 -13.81
CA ILE A 93 -3.74 14.02 -13.75
C ILE A 93 -3.13 13.55 -15.10
N PRO A 94 -1.87 13.90 -15.42
CA PRO A 94 -1.05 13.23 -16.43
C PRO A 94 -1.09 11.68 -16.32
N PRO A 95 -1.19 10.94 -17.46
CA PRO A 95 -1.16 9.47 -17.44
C PRO A 95 0.24 8.87 -17.26
N SER A 96 1.27 9.54 -17.79
CA SER A 96 2.66 9.30 -17.46
C SER A 96 3.03 10.03 -16.16
N GLU A 97 4.25 9.83 -15.68
CA GLU A 97 4.85 10.50 -14.51
C GLU A 97 4.13 10.27 -13.18
N ILE A 98 2.95 10.85 -12.99
CA ILE A 98 2.18 10.84 -11.75
C ILE A 98 1.54 9.46 -11.49
N PHE A 99 0.88 8.88 -12.49
CA PHE A 99 0.18 7.60 -12.27
C PHE A 99 1.13 6.42 -11.95
N PRO A 100 2.31 6.28 -12.58
CA PRO A 100 3.34 5.34 -12.12
C PRO A 100 3.73 5.55 -10.65
N ALA A 101 3.91 6.79 -10.19
CA ALA A 101 4.22 7.09 -8.80
C ALA A 101 3.08 6.66 -7.85
N ILE A 102 1.83 7.01 -8.16
CA ILE A 102 0.65 6.60 -7.36
C ILE A 102 0.53 5.08 -7.30
N ALA A 103 0.73 4.37 -8.42
CA ALA A 103 0.66 2.91 -8.44
C ALA A 103 1.78 2.27 -7.60
N ARG A 104 3.03 2.75 -7.74
CA ARG A 104 4.18 2.31 -6.93
C ARG A 104 3.91 2.52 -5.43
N GLY A 105 3.50 3.72 -5.05
CA GLY A 105 3.18 4.08 -3.66
C GLY A 105 2.06 3.22 -3.08
N TYR A 106 0.97 3.00 -3.82
CA TYR A 106 -0.13 2.12 -3.39
C TYR A 106 0.36 0.70 -3.08
N PHE A 107 1.02 0.04 -4.03
CA PHE A 107 1.44 -1.35 -3.87
C PHE A 107 2.53 -1.52 -2.80
N ALA A 108 3.45 -0.57 -2.65
CA ALA A 108 4.45 -0.57 -1.59
C ALA A 108 3.87 -0.28 -0.19
N LYS A 109 2.94 0.67 -0.07
CA LYS A 109 2.29 1.09 1.20
C LYS A 109 1.32 0.03 1.72
N GLU A 110 0.43 -0.46 0.86
CA GLU A 110 -0.63 -1.39 1.27
C GLU A 110 -0.12 -2.83 1.40
N HIS A 111 0.68 -3.29 0.44
CA HIS A 111 0.96 -4.72 0.26
C HIS A 111 2.45 -5.08 0.38
N GLY A 112 3.35 -4.09 0.41
CA GLY A 112 4.79 -4.32 0.31
C GLY A 112 5.20 -4.88 -1.05
N TRP A 113 4.39 -4.67 -2.09
CA TRP A 113 4.61 -5.26 -3.41
C TRP A 113 5.44 -4.36 -4.31
N LEU A 114 6.59 -4.87 -4.73
CA LEU A 114 7.41 -4.31 -5.79
C LEU A 114 7.04 -4.99 -7.12
N LEU A 115 6.40 -4.24 -8.02
CA LEU A 115 5.88 -4.80 -9.29
C LEU A 115 6.96 -4.91 -10.38
N ALA A 116 6.98 -6.05 -11.08
CA ALA A 116 7.86 -6.28 -12.22
C ALA A 116 7.47 -5.37 -13.41
N GLY A 117 8.41 -4.55 -13.88
CA GLY A 117 8.15 -3.52 -14.90
C GLY A 117 7.55 -2.22 -14.33
N LEU A 118 7.52 -2.06 -13.01
CA LEU A 118 7.12 -0.81 -12.32
C LEU A 118 8.02 -0.52 -11.09
N ALA A 119 9.23 -1.07 -11.06
CA ALA A 119 10.19 -0.84 -9.98
C ALA A 119 10.70 0.63 -9.96
N PRO A 120 11.13 1.15 -8.81
CA PRO A 120 11.63 2.53 -8.70
C PRO A 120 12.98 2.73 -9.43
N PRO A 121 13.34 4.00 -9.77
CA PRO A 121 14.52 4.33 -10.59
C PRO A 121 15.88 3.89 -10.04
N ASN A 122 16.01 3.68 -8.73
CA ASN A 122 17.20 3.10 -8.10
C ASN A 122 17.38 1.60 -8.40
N LEU A 123 16.30 0.89 -8.77
CA LEU A 123 16.33 -0.53 -9.12
C LEU A 123 16.35 -0.74 -10.64
N THR A 124 15.74 0.16 -11.43
CA THR A 124 15.69 0.07 -12.89
C THR A 124 16.06 1.39 -13.58
N PRO A 125 16.97 1.39 -14.58
CA PRO A 125 17.53 2.60 -15.19
C PRO A 125 16.58 3.34 -16.15
N ARG A 126 15.29 3.00 -16.17
CA ARG A 126 14.23 3.68 -16.92
C ARG A 126 12.99 3.76 -16.04
N LEU A 127 12.34 4.93 -16.04
CA LEU A 127 10.96 5.03 -15.62
C LEU A 127 10.10 4.21 -16.59
N SER A 128 9.29 3.30 -16.05
CA SER A 128 8.29 2.56 -16.78
C SER A 128 6.91 3.09 -16.44
N ASP A 129 6.09 3.29 -17.46
CA ASP A 129 4.68 3.62 -17.31
C ASP A 129 3.87 2.44 -16.80
N VAL A 130 2.69 2.69 -16.23
CA VAL A 130 1.81 1.62 -15.72
C VAL A 130 1.48 0.58 -16.80
N HIS A 131 1.34 0.99 -18.06
CA HIS A 131 1.06 0.09 -19.17
C HIS A 131 2.23 -0.88 -19.51
N GLU A 132 3.44 -0.65 -18.99
CA GLU A 132 4.59 -1.54 -19.16
C GLU A 132 4.67 -2.65 -18.11
N ALA A 133 3.89 -2.57 -17.03
CA ALA A 133 3.84 -3.57 -15.96
C ALA A 133 3.66 -4.99 -16.54
N LEU A 134 4.51 -5.93 -16.12
CA LEU A 134 4.60 -7.25 -16.73
C LEU A 134 3.25 -8.00 -16.67
N VAL A 135 2.55 -7.89 -15.54
CA VAL A 135 1.22 -8.48 -15.34
C VAL A 135 0.17 -7.97 -16.32
N LEU A 136 0.16 -6.67 -16.64
CA LEU A 136 -0.76 -6.12 -17.63
C LEU A 136 -0.39 -6.57 -19.04
N ARG A 137 0.90 -6.59 -19.37
CA ARG A 137 1.37 -7.00 -20.70
C ARG A 137 1.09 -8.46 -21.02
N GLU A 138 1.18 -9.35 -20.03
CA GLU A 138 0.95 -10.79 -20.22
C GLU A 138 -0.51 -11.20 -20.02
N GLN A 139 -1.18 -10.69 -18.99
CA GLN A 139 -2.52 -11.17 -18.59
C GLN A 139 -3.66 -10.29 -19.10
N ALA A 140 -3.42 -8.99 -19.34
CA ALA A 140 -4.44 -8.04 -19.79
C ALA A 140 -3.96 -7.10 -20.92
N PRO A 141 -3.44 -7.62 -22.05
CA PRO A 141 -2.83 -6.80 -23.09
C PRO A 141 -3.77 -5.75 -23.70
N ALA A 142 -5.08 -5.99 -23.71
CA ALA A 142 -6.07 -5.01 -24.13
C ALA A 142 -6.19 -3.81 -23.16
N LEU A 143 -6.03 -4.03 -21.86
CA LEU A 143 -5.98 -2.97 -20.84
C LEU A 143 -4.66 -2.19 -20.96
N ALA A 144 -3.53 -2.88 -21.15
CA ALA A 144 -2.24 -2.24 -21.42
C ALA A 144 -2.29 -1.35 -22.68
N GLN A 145 -2.94 -1.79 -23.76
CA GLN A 145 -3.13 -0.97 -24.95
C GLN A 145 -4.04 0.24 -24.68
N ALA A 146 -5.16 0.07 -23.98
CA ALA A 146 -6.06 1.17 -23.66
C ALA A 146 -5.40 2.25 -22.76
N LEU A 147 -4.44 1.87 -21.93
CA LEU A 147 -3.59 2.80 -21.16
C LEU A 147 -2.57 3.52 -22.05
N ARG A 148 -1.94 2.82 -23.01
CA ARG A 148 -1.04 3.43 -24.01
C ARG A 148 -1.77 4.44 -24.88
N ASP A 149 -2.94 4.07 -25.42
CA ASP A 149 -3.79 4.95 -26.22
C ASP A 149 -4.23 6.18 -25.41
N LEU A 150 -4.43 6.05 -24.09
CA LEU A 150 -4.75 7.18 -23.22
C LEU A 150 -3.55 8.12 -23.05
N HIS A 151 -2.36 7.57 -22.78
CA HIS A 151 -1.11 8.32 -22.65
C HIS A 151 -0.83 9.14 -23.92
N GLU A 152 -1.03 8.58 -25.10
CA GLU A 152 -0.89 9.28 -26.39
C GLU A 152 -2.00 10.31 -26.67
N SER A 153 -3.09 10.34 -25.90
CA SER A 153 -4.30 11.15 -26.19
C SER A 153 -4.41 12.48 -25.43
N ASP A 154 -3.48 12.78 -24.52
CA ASP A 154 -3.49 13.99 -23.67
C ASP A 154 -4.77 14.25 -22.85
N ARG A 155 -5.64 13.25 -22.66
CA ARG A 155 -6.93 13.44 -21.96
C ARG A 155 -6.87 13.38 -20.43
N GLY A 156 -5.73 12.95 -19.88
CA GLY A 156 -5.51 12.71 -18.45
C GLY A 156 -6.34 11.55 -17.86
N LEU A 157 -6.04 11.21 -16.61
CA LEU A 157 -6.75 10.19 -15.82
C LEU A 157 -7.67 10.83 -14.76
N SER A 158 -8.92 10.38 -14.69
CA SER A 158 -9.79 10.63 -13.52
C SER A 158 -9.40 9.72 -12.35
N LEU A 159 -9.85 10.04 -11.14
CA LEU A 159 -9.68 9.16 -9.97
C LEU A 159 -10.26 7.77 -10.23
N GLY A 160 -11.41 7.68 -10.91
CA GLY A 160 -12.04 6.41 -11.28
C GLY A 160 -11.18 5.56 -12.22
N ASP A 161 -10.48 6.19 -13.17
CA ASP A 161 -9.56 5.49 -14.07
C ASP A 161 -8.33 4.96 -13.32
N VAL A 162 -7.78 5.75 -12.38
CA VAL A 162 -6.66 5.35 -11.50
C VAL A 162 -7.05 4.19 -10.59
N VAL A 163 -8.13 4.34 -9.82
CA VAL A 163 -8.63 3.32 -8.88
C VAL A 163 -9.00 2.02 -9.60
N GLY A 164 -9.73 2.13 -10.71
CA GLY A 164 -10.12 0.98 -11.51
C GLY A 164 -8.92 0.22 -12.09
N THR A 165 -7.89 0.94 -12.53
CA THR A 165 -6.66 0.32 -13.07
C THR A 165 -5.83 -0.33 -11.95
N ILE A 166 -5.69 0.30 -10.79
CA ILE A 166 -4.98 -0.30 -9.64
C ILE A 166 -5.69 -1.58 -9.16
N ALA A 167 -7.01 -1.53 -9.00
CA ALA A 167 -7.80 -2.72 -8.65
C ALA A 167 -7.69 -3.82 -9.72
N ALA A 168 -7.65 -3.47 -11.02
CA ALA A 168 -7.45 -4.43 -12.10
C ALA A 168 -6.06 -5.07 -12.06
N ILE A 169 -5.00 -4.32 -11.79
CA ILE A 169 -3.65 -4.85 -11.59
C ILE A 169 -3.64 -5.83 -10.41
N GLU A 170 -4.23 -5.44 -9.29
CA GLU A 170 -4.29 -6.27 -8.09
C GLU A 170 -5.05 -7.58 -8.31
N HIS A 171 -6.23 -7.53 -8.95
CA HIS A 171 -7.00 -8.72 -9.32
C HIS A 171 -6.17 -9.71 -10.14
N LEU A 172 -5.38 -9.20 -11.10
CA LEU A 172 -4.50 -10.03 -11.93
C LEU A 172 -3.34 -10.64 -11.11
N LEU A 173 -2.75 -9.90 -10.17
CA LEU A 173 -1.72 -10.42 -9.25
C LEU A 173 -2.28 -11.53 -8.34
N LEU A 174 -3.55 -11.43 -7.93
CA LEU A 174 -4.28 -12.45 -7.17
C LEU A 174 -4.74 -13.68 -7.99
N SER A 175 -4.51 -13.70 -9.31
CA SER A 175 -4.80 -14.89 -10.12
C SER A 175 -3.85 -16.05 -9.80
N GLU A 176 -2.61 -15.78 -9.42
CA GLU A 176 -1.61 -16.78 -9.04
C GLU A 176 -2.00 -17.58 -7.78
N SER A 177 -2.80 -16.97 -6.89
CA SER A 177 -3.28 -17.61 -5.66
C SER A 177 -4.10 -18.87 -5.93
N GLU A 178 -4.75 -18.99 -7.10
CA GLU A 178 -5.50 -20.19 -7.46
C GLU A 178 -4.57 -21.38 -7.70
N ALA A 179 -3.58 -21.24 -8.57
CA ALA A 179 -2.63 -22.32 -8.87
C ALA A 179 -1.84 -22.75 -7.62
N LEU A 180 -1.46 -21.80 -6.76
CA LEU A 180 -0.81 -22.09 -5.48
C LEU A 180 -1.73 -22.84 -4.51
N LEU A 181 -3.03 -22.51 -4.45
CA LEU A 181 -3.98 -23.22 -3.59
C LEU A 181 -4.31 -24.62 -4.13
N GLN A 182 -4.43 -24.80 -5.45
CA GLN A 182 -4.57 -26.12 -6.08
C GLN A 182 -3.36 -27.01 -5.73
N GLY A 183 -2.15 -26.47 -5.85
CA GLY A 183 -0.91 -27.12 -5.40
C GLY A 183 -0.93 -27.44 -3.91
N ALA A 184 -1.36 -26.51 -3.05
CA ALA A 184 -1.51 -26.75 -1.62
C ALA A 184 -2.49 -27.89 -1.30
N TYR A 185 -3.63 -28.01 -1.99
CA TYR A 185 -4.56 -29.14 -1.84
C TYR A 185 -3.87 -30.47 -2.21
N LEU A 186 -3.23 -30.54 -3.39
CA LEU A 186 -2.50 -31.72 -3.86
C LEU A 186 -1.40 -32.16 -2.87
N LEU A 187 -0.63 -31.20 -2.35
CA LEU A 187 0.46 -31.43 -1.39
C LEU A 187 -0.01 -31.88 0.01
N ASN A 188 -1.32 -31.85 0.29
CA ASN A 188 -1.96 -32.48 1.46
C ASN A 188 -2.83 -33.70 1.09
N GLY A 189 -2.78 -34.18 -0.16
CA GLY A 189 -3.55 -35.33 -0.61
C GLY A 189 -5.06 -35.07 -0.74
N ARG A 190 -5.46 -33.84 -1.08
CA ARG A 190 -6.85 -33.42 -1.32
C ARG A 190 -7.10 -33.12 -2.79
N SER A 191 -8.32 -33.39 -3.26
CA SER A 191 -8.83 -32.87 -4.54
C SER A 191 -9.42 -31.47 -4.37
N VAL A 192 -9.40 -30.66 -5.42
CA VAL A 192 -10.14 -29.38 -5.47
C VAL A 192 -11.65 -29.57 -5.43
N ASP A 193 -12.13 -30.77 -5.77
CA ASP A 193 -13.54 -31.16 -5.66
C ASP A 193 -13.93 -31.58 -4.22
N ASP A 194 -12.96 -31.74 -3.31
CA ASP A 194 -13.24 -32.12 -1.93
C ASP A 194 -13.88 -30.96 -1.16
N LEU A 195 -14.98 -31.25 -0.47
CA LEU A 195 -15.49 -30.39 0.59
C LEU A 195 -14.64 -30.60 1.85
N LEU A 196 -14.10 -29.52 2.41
CA LEU A 196 -13.34 -29.59 3.67
C LEU A 196 -14.31 -29.43 4.85
N ASP A 197 -14.61 -30.55 5.52
CA ASP A 197 -15.64 -30.63 6.57
C ASP A 197 -15.30 -29.87 7.87
N SER A 198 -14.05 -29.43 8.04
CA SER A 198 -13.57 -28.77 9.27
C SER A 198 -12.69 -27.56 8.97
N GLU A 199 -12.63 -26.62 9.92
CA GLU A 199 -11.64 -25.53 9.87
C GLU A 199 -10.20 -26.05 9.83
N GLU A 200 -9.93 -27.18 10.48
CA GLU A 200 -8.58 -27.73 10.59
C GLU A 200 -8.07 -28.19 9.23
N SER A 201 -8.89 -28.93 8.48
CA SER A 201 -8.54 -29.34 7.11
C SER A 201 -8.36 -28.15 6.17
N LEU A 202 -9.09 -27.05 6.37
CA LEU A 202 -8.86 -25.80 5.64
C LEU A 202 -7.53 -25.15 6.05
N LYS A 203 -7.25 -25.05 7.36
CA LYS A 203 -5.99 -24.51 7.88
C LYS A 203 -4.78 -25.30 7.38
N GLU A 204 -4.84 -26.64 7.34
CA GLU A 204 -3.75 -27.45 6.77
C GLU A 204 -3.42 -27.08 5.32
N ALA A 205 -4.43 -26.82 4.49
CA ALA A 205 -4.27 -26.34 3.12
C ALA A 205 -3.73 -24.90 3.09
N LEU A 206 -4.30 -23.98 3.87
CA LEU A 206 -3.86 -22.58 3.95
C LEU A 206 -2.44 -22.42 4.49
N HIS A 207 -2.00 -23.25 5.45
CA HIS A 207 -0.61 -23.25 5.94
C HIS A 207 0.36 -23.68 4.83
N SER A 208 -0.05 -24.64 4.00
CA SER A 208 0.73 -25.11 2.86
C SER A 208 0.84 -24.03 1.78
N PHE A 209 -0.28 -23.37 1.50
CA PHE A 209 -0.35 -22.20 0.64
C PHE A 209 0.58 -21.07 1.13
N LEU A 210 0.53 -20.71 2.41
CA LEU A 210 1.40 -19.69 3.01
C LEU A 210 2.89 -20.06 2.95
N LEU A 211 3.25 -21.34 3.10
CA LEU A 211 4.62 -21.81 2.91
C LEU A 211 5.07 -21.72 1.44
N LEU A 212 4.19 -22.00 0.47
CA LEU A 212 4.48 -21.81 -0.95
C LEU A 212 4.66 -20.33 -1.31
N VAL A 213 3.81 -19.45 -0.77
CA VAL A 213 3.93 -18.00 -0.91
C VAL A 213 5.26 -17.52 -0.31
N ARG A 214 5.62 -17.95 0.92
CA ARG A 214 6.89 -17.58 1.57
C ARG A 214 8.12 -18.16 0.86
N HIS A 215 8.02 -19.31 0.20
CA HIS A 215 9.12 -19.90 -0.56
C HIS A 215 9.41 -19.16 -1.88
N GLY A 216 8.36 -18.59 -2.50
CA GLY A 216 8.49 -17.85 -3.75
C GLY A 216 8.75 -18.73 -4.98
N HIS A 217 8.83 -18.08 -6.14
CA HIS A 217 9.06 -18.72 -7.43
C HIS A 217 10.55 -19.08 -7.63
N PRO A 218 10.89 -20.26 -8.19
CA PRO A 218 10.01 -21.29 -8.75
C PRO A 218 9.40 -22.23 -7.69
N TYR A 219 8.09 -22.46 -7.83
CA TYR A 219 7.33 -23.35 -6.95
C TYR A 219 7.50 -24.82 -7.33
N ASP A 220 7.47 -25.68 -6.33
CA ASP A 220 7.35 -27.13 -6.48
C ASP A 220 6.00 -27.56 -5.90
N LEU A 221 5.00 -27.65 -6.77
CA LEU A 221 3.62 -27.93 -6.40
C LEU A 221 3.30 -29.43 -6.36
N THR A 222 4.30 -30.29 -6.57
CA THR A 222 4.11 -31.73 -6.79
C THR A 222 4.94 -32.64 -5.87
N ASP A 223 6.11 -32.22 -5.38
CA ASP A 223 6.89 -33.02 -4.43
C ASP A 223 6.31 -32.92 -3.00
N VAL A 224 5.36 -33.82 -2.73
CA VAL A 224 4.71 -34.00 -1.42
C VAL A 224 5.72 -34.22 -0.29
N ASP A 225 6.82 -34.95 -0.53
CA ASP A 225 7.79 -35.25 0.52
C ASP A 225 8.73 -34.08 0.80
N ARG A 226 9.07 -33.27 -0.22
CA ARG A 226 9.73 -31.97 -0.02
C ARG A 226 8.83 -31.01 0.74
N HIS A 227 7.54 -30.94 0.40
CA HIS A 227 6.58 -30.12 1.13
C HIS A 227 6.44 -30.56 2.59
N ARG A 228 6.34 -31.87 2.88
CA ARG A 228 6.37 -32.41 4.25
C ARG A 228 7.64 -32.00 5.01
N ARG A 229 8.82 -32.08 4.37
CA ARG A 229 10.09 -31.61 4.97
C ARG A 229 10.08 -30.10 5.21
N MET A 230 9.43 -29.31 4.35
CA MET A 230 9.28 -27.86 4.52
C MET A 230 8.37 -27.52 5.71
N LYS A 231 7.18 -28.16 5.81
CA LYS A 231 6.30 -28.05 6.98
C LYS A 231 7.02 -28.39 8.28
N ALA A 232 7.68 -29.55 8.34
CA ALA A 232 8.39 -30.01 9.53
C ALA A 232 9.55 -29.06 9.94
N ARG A 233 10.19 -28.38 8.99
CA ARG A 233 11.21 -27.34 9.27
C ARG A 233 10.60 -26.05 9.81
N ALA A 234 9.49 -25.59 9.23
CA ALA A 234 8.78 -24.40 9.69
C ALA A 234 8.27 -24.57 11.14
N GLN A 235 7.81 -25.78 11.48
CA GLN A 235 7.34 -26.17 12.81
C GLN A 235 8.45 -26.26 13.89
N VAL A 236 9.74 -26.15 13.54
CA VAL A 236 10.84 -26.13 14.52
C VAL A 236 10.77 -24.88 15.41
N SER A 237 10.37 -23.73 14.84
CA SER A 237 10.09 -22.53 15.62
C SER A 237 8.62 -22.49 15.99
N VAL A 238 8.29 -22.92 17.21
CA VAL A 238 6.91 -22.95 17.72
C VAL A 238 6.27 -21.56 17.67
N ALA A 239 7.03 -20.50 17.96
CA ALA A 239 6.54 -19.12 17.94
C ALA A 239 6.20 -18.64 16.52
N GLU A 240 7.08 -18.87 15.54
CA GLU A 240 6.82 -18.46 14.14
C GLU A 240 5.75 -19.33 13.48
N TRP A 241 5.65 -20.61 13.85
CA TRP A 241 4.57 -21.47 13.41
C TRP A 241 3.22 -20.97 13.95
N GLN A 242 3.11 -20.69 15.26
CA GLN A 242 1.89 -20.12 15.84
C GLN A 242 1.49 -18.80 15.17
N ARG A 243 2.47 -17.95 14.84
CA ARG A 243 2.26 -16.69 14.11
C ARG A 243 1.59 -16.89 12.73
N LEU A 244 1.93 -17.98 12.05
CA LEU A 244 1.37 -18.38 10.76
C LEU A 244 -0.03 -18.99 10.91
N GLU A 245 -0.25 -19.84 11.92
CA GLU A 245 -1.57 -20.40 12.25
C GLU A 245 -2.57 -19.31 12.64
N ASP A 246 -2.15 -18.37 13.48
CA ASP A 246 -2.96 -17.24 13.93
C ASP A 246 -3.35 -16.33 12.77
N TYR A 247 -2.48 -16.17 11.77
CA TYR A 247 -2.75 -15.40 10.56
C TYR A 247 -3.80 -16.07 9.67
N ALA A 248 -3.64 -17.38 9.39
CA ALA A 248 -4.64 -18.17 8.67
C ALA A 248 -6.01 -18.18 9.39
N ALA A 249 -6.00 -18.32 10.73
CA ALA A 249 -7.21 -18.31 11.54
C ALA A 249 -7.88 -16.92 11.60
N GLN A 250 -7.12 -15.81 11.57
CA GLN A 250 -7.68 -14.46 11.48
C GLN A 250 -8.35 -14.20 10.13
N ALA A 251 -7.70 -14.55 9.03
CA ALA A 251 -8.30 -14.40 7.69
C ALA A 251 -9.58 -15.24 7.54
N LEU A 252 -9.57 -16.49 8.05
CA LEU A 252 -10.77 -17.34 8.07
C LEU A 252 -11.93 -16.69 8.85
N ARG A 253 -11.67 -16.19 10.08
CA ARG A 253 -12.70 -15.50 10.88
C ARG A 253 -13.24 -14.25 10.18
N ALA A 254 -12.36 -13.44 9.59
CA ALA A 254 -12.74 -12.23 8.86
C ALA A 254 -13.60 -12.52 7.63
N SER A 255 -13.36 -13.64 6.94
CA SER A 255 -14.13 -14.05 5.76
C SER A 255 -15.59 -14.47 6.04
N GLY A 256 -15.94 -14.71 7.31
CA GLY A 256 -17.26 -15.18 7.73
C GLY A 256 -17.66 -16.56 7.19
N LYS A 257 -16.75 -17.32 6.57
CA LYS A 257 -17.02 -18.65 6.02
C LYS A 257 -17.07 -19.69 7.14
N SER A 258 -17.96 -20.66 7.02
CA SER A 258 -18.09 -21.83 7.91
C SER A 258 -17.98 -23.13 7.12
N SER A 259 -17.65 -24.24 7.79
CA SER A 259 -17.60 -25.55 7.15
C SER A 259 -19.00 -26.05 6.74
N PRO A 260 -19.12 -26.94 5.73
CA PRO A 260 -18.04 -27.44 4.86
C PRO A 260 -17.54 -26.39 3.86
N PHE A 261 -16.23 -26.34 3.64
CA PHE A 261 -15.61 -25.37 2.73
C PHE A 261 -15.40 -25.99 1.34
N ALA A 262 -16.02 -25.40 0.31
CA ALA A 262 -15.66 -25.64 -1.08
C ALA A 262 -14.38 -24.90 -1.47
N PHE A 263 -13.70 -25.34 -2.54
CA PHE A 263 -12.47 -24.71 -3.03
C PHE A 263 -12.62 -23.20 -3.31
N SER A 264 -13.76 -22.75 -3.81
CA SER A 264 -14.03 -21.31 -4.02
C SER A 264 -14.06 -20.50 -2.73
N ALA A 265 -14.50 -21.08 -1.61
CA ALA A 265 -14.45 -20.45 -0.29
C ALA A 265 -13.02 -20.41 0.25
N ALA A 266 -12.25 -21.49 0.05
CA ALA A 266 -10.83 -21.54 0.40
C ALA A 266 -10.00 -20.53 -0.43
N LEU A 267 -10.30 -20.38 -1.72
CA LEU A 267 -9.65 -19.43 -2.63
C LEU A 267 -9.90 -17.98 -2.23
N ALA A 268 -11.12 -17.65 -1.78
CA ALA A 268 -11.41 -16.32 -1.24
C ALA A 268 -10.51 -16.01 -0.02
N VAL A 269 -10.39 -16.94 0.94
CA VAL A 269 -9.49 -16.76 2.11
C VAL A 269 -8.02 -16.70 1.68
N ALA A 270 -7.60 -17.50 0.70
CA ALA A 270 -6.22 -17.49 0.18
C ALA A 270 -5.86 -16.16 -0.52
N ARG A 271 -6.81 -15.51 -1.20
CA ARG A 271 -6.62 -14.18 -1.80
C ARG A 271 -6.48 -13.09 -0.73
N GLU A 272 -7.32 -13.10 0.32
CA GLU A 272 -7.16 -12.20 1.48
C GLU A 272 -5.80 -12.40 2.19
N LEU A 273 -5.37 -13.65 2.35
CA LEU A 273 -4.04 -13.99 2.86
C LEU A 273 -2.91 -13.49 1.95
N THR A 274 -3.12 -13.42 0.63
CA THR A 274 -2.13 -12.86 -0.30
C THR A 274 -2.06 -11.33 -0.16
N LEU A 275 -3.21 -10.66 -0.10
CA LEU A 275 -3.30 -9.20 0.08
C LEU A 275 -2.68 -8.73 1.41
N GLY A 276 -2.87 -9.48 2.49
CA GLY A 276 -2.31 -9.13 3.80
C GLY A 276 -0.86 -9.58 4.04
N PHE A 277 -0.28 -10.41 3.17
CA PHE A 277 0.96 -11.15 3.47
C PHE A 277 2.14 -10.22 3.79
N GLY A 278 2.34 -9.15 3.02
CA GLY A 278 3.42 -8.18 3.26
C GLY A 278 3.27 -7.47 4.61
N ARG A 279 2.05 -7.08 5.00
CA ARG A 279 1.78 -6.48 6.31
C ARG A 279 2.03 -7.45 7.47
N TRP A 280 1.68 -8.72 7.32
CA TRP A 280 1.97 -9.76 8.32
C TRP A 280 3.48 -10.02 8.45
N GLN A 281 4.21 -10.08 7.33
CA GLN A 281 5.66 -10.27 7.31
C GLN A 281 6.45 -9.04 7.80
N ASN A 282 5.90 -7.82 7.65
CA ASN A 282 6.62 -6.59 7.97
C ASN A 282 7.14 -6.51 9.42
N SER A 283 6.61 -7.33 10.34
CA SER A 283 7.20 -7.49 11.67
C SER A 283 8.65 -7.96 11.69
N GLU A 284 9.10 -8.74 10.68
CA GLU A 284 10.51 -9.10 10.53
C GLU A 284 11.34 -7.86 10.12
N CYS A 285 10.78 -7.00 9.26
CA CYS A 285 11.38 -5.72 8.89
C CYS A 285 11.44 -4.73 10.07
N MET A 286 10.39 -4.65 10.90
CA MET A 286 10.40 -3.77 12.09
C MET A 286 11.41 -4.21 13.15
N GLN A 287 11.62 -5.52 13.32
CA GLN A 287 12.66 -6.05 14.22
C GLN A 287 14.08 -5.77 13.67
N MET A 288 14.26 -5.87 12.35
CA MET A 288 15.50 -5.50 11.68
C MET A 288 15.78 -3.99 11.83
N LYS A 289 14.76 -3.15 11.62
CA LYS A 289 14.82 -1.70 11.84
C LYS A 289 15.24 -1.35 13.27
N ALA A 290 14.61 -1.95 14.27
CA ALA A 290 14.97 -1.75 15.68
C ALA A 290 16.44 -2.12 15.95
N THR A 291 16.90 -3.26 15.42
CA THR A 291 18.31 -3.69 15.54
C THR A 291 19.28 -2.67 14.93
N LEU A 292 18.96 -2.12 13.75
CA LEU A 292 19.76 -1.09 13.09
C LEU A 292 19.74 0.25 13.84
N MET A 293 18.60 0.61 14.45
CA MET A 293 18.48 1.80 15.29
C MET A 293 19.30 1.66 16.60
N ASP A 294 19.34 0.48 17.21
CA ASP A 294 20.19 0.20 18.38
C ASP A 294 21.69 0.32 18.02
N LEU A 295 22.10 -0.20 16.85
CA LEU A 295 23.45 0.03 16.32
C LEU A 295 23.73 1.53 16.13
N ALA A 296 22.82 2.26 15.47
CA ALA A 296 22.97 3.69 15.23
C ALA A 296 23.07 4.50 16.54
N ALA A 297 22.35 4.09 17.58
CA ALA A 297 22.36 4.73 18.89
C ALA A 297 23.61 4.42 19.74
N SER A 298 24.36 3.36 19.40
CA SER A 298 25.59 2.96 20.09
C SER A 298 26.79 3.87 19.79
N ASP A 299 26.78 4.56 18.65
CA ASP A 299 27.80 5.54 18.25
C ASP A 299 27.24 6.97 18.28
N ALA A 300 27.96 7.88 18.93
CA ALA A 300 27.53 9.26 19.11
C ALA A 300 27.45 10.07 17.80
N SER A 301 28.15 9.64 16.74
CA SER A 301 28.14 10.29 15.42
C SER A 301 26.93 9.90 14.56
N THR A 302 26.31 8.75 14.84
CA THR A 302 25.14 8.25 14.10
C THR A 302 23.82 8.30 14.87
N LYS A 303 23.87 8.56 16.18
CA LYS A 303 22.68 8.61 17.02
C LYS A 303 21.65 9.62 16.52
N GLY A 304 20.48 9.11 16.12
CA GLY A 304 19.37 9.93 15.61
C GLY A 304 19.48 10.36 14.15
N THR A 305 20.53 9.96 13.42
CA THR A 305 20.73 10.36 12.01
C THR A 305 20.11 9.40 10.98
N GLY A 306 19.53 8.28 11.44
CA GLY A 306 19.04 7.21 10.58
C GLY A 306 20.13 6.47 9.81
N LYS A 307 21.37 6.48 10.31
CA LYS A 307 22.53 5.85 9.69
C LYS A 307 23.24 4.89 10.65
N VAL A 308 23.94 3.90 10.13
CA VAL A 308 24.83 3.00 10.88
C VAL A 308 26.20 3.03 10.24
N LEU A 309 27.29 3.24 10.99
CA LEU A 309 28.63 3.18 10.41
C LEU A 309 28.88 1.81 9.76
N TYR A 310 29.43 1.78 8.54
CA TYR A 310 29.62 0.53 7.79
C TYR A 310 30.49 -0.50 8.54
N GLU A 311 31.42 -0.03 9.36
CA GLU A 311 32.24 -0.87 10.25
C GLU A 311 31.43 -1.55 11.39
N HIS A 312 30.36 -0.91 11.87
CA HIS A 312 29.46 -1.45 12.89
C HIS A 312 28.33 -2.29 12.28
N PHE A 313 27.90 -1.96 11.05
CA PHE A 313 26.89 -2.72 10.30
C PHE A 313 27.27 -4.19 10.10
N HIS A 314 28.57 -4.49 9.91
CA HIS A 314 29.10 -5.85 9.86
C HIS A 314 29.80 -6.30 11.17
N GLY A 315 29.66 -5.53 12.25
CA GLY A 315 30.44 -5.69 13.47
C GLY A 315 30.09 -6.92 14.31
N GLU A 316 31.05 -7.36 15.13
CA GLU A 316 30.82 -8.35 16.19
C GLU A 316 30.47 -7.64 17.52
N PRO A 317 29.65 -8.24 18.40
CA PRO A 317 29.04 -9.56 18.26
C PRO A 317 27.92 -9.57 17.23
N LYS A 318 27.92 -10.56 16.32
CA LYS A 318 26.80 -10.83 15.41
C LYS A 318 25.49 -10.81 16.20
N HIS A 319 24.52 -10.04 15.72
CA HIS A 319 23.24 -9.95 16.41
C HIS A 319 22.61 -11.34 16.53
N PRO A 320 21.92 -11.64 17.65
CA PRO A 320 21.32 -12.94 17.88
C PRO A 320 20.27 -13.33 16.83
N SER A 321 19.71 -12.35 16.11
CA SER A 321 18.64 -12.55 15.11
C SER A 321 18.99 -12.12 13.68
N TYR A 322 20.00 -11.27 13.46
CA TYR A 322 20.32 -10.70 12.14
C TYR A 322 21.81 -10.77 11.81
N GLN A 323 22.13 -11.10 10.56
CA GLN A 323 23.50 -11.05 10.02
C GLN A 323 23.48 -10.23 8.74
N PHE A 324 23.87 -8.97 8.85
CA PHE A 324 23.99 -8.05 7.72
C PHE A 324 25.25 -8.40 6.91
N THR A 325 25.08 -8.80 5.65
CA THR A 325 26.14 -9.44 4.84
C THR A 325 26.30 -8.85 3.44
N GLU A 326 25.49 -7.87 3.09
CA GLU A 326 25.55 -7.13 1.84
C GLU A 326 26.90 -6.46 1.65
N THR A 327 27.50 -6.62 0.47
CA THR A 327 28.80 -6.03 0.18
C THR A 327 28.69 -4.51 0.01
N LEU A 328 29.80 -3.80 0.27
CA LEU A 328 29.94 -2.38 -0.02
C LEU A 328 29.48 -1.99 -1.44
N ASP A 329 29.82 -2.79 -2.46
CA ASP A 329 29.37 -2.56 -3.84
C ASP A 329 27.86 -2.74 -4.02
N TYR A 330 27.24 -3.69 -3.31
CA TYR A 330 25.79 -3.86 -3.29
C TYR A 330 25.12 -2.63 -2.67
N LEU A 331 25.58 -2.20 -1.50
CA LEU A 331 25.01 -1.07 -0.76
C LEU A 331 25.16 0.24 -1.53
N ARG A 332 26.29 0.44 -2.21
CA ARG A 332 26.49 1.59 -3.12
C ARG A 332 25.55 1.52 -4.32
N LYS A 333 25.44 0.36 -4.98
CA LYS A 333 24.61 0.18 -6.18
C LYS A 333 23.16 0.60 -5.95
N TYR A 334 22.58 0.26 -4.80
CA TYR A 334 21.18 0.54 -4.48
C TYR A 334 20.97 1.81 -3.64
N GLY A 335 21.97 2.69 -3.54
CA GLY A 335 21.84 3.98 -2.85
C GLY A 335 21.76 3.91 -1.32
N VAL A 336 22.01 2.73 -0.74
CA VAL A 336 21.96 2.50 0.71
C VAL A 336 23.15 3.16 1.41
N LEU A 337 24.31 3.17 0.76
CA LEU A 337 25.55 3.69 1.32
C LEU A 337 25.63 5.22 1.22
N ASP A 338 26.03 5.86 2.31
CA ASP A 338 26.42 7.26 2.41
C ASP A 338 27.95 7.36 2.49
N GLU A 339 28.56 8.12 1.59
CA GLU A 339 30.01 8.21 1.40
C GLU A 339 30.45 9.69 1.40
N PRO A 340 30.48 10.36 2.58
CA PRO A 340 30.97 11.72 2.69
C PRO A 340 32.46 11.81 2.34
N GLN A 341 32.89 12.90 1.68
CA GLN A 341 34.26 13.08 1.20
C GLN A 341 35.32 12.94 2.31
N ASP A 342 35.06 13.53 3.48
CA ASP A 342 35.95 13.53 4.66
C ASP A 342 35.32 12.78 5.85
N GLY A 343 34.75 11.59 5.63
CA GLY A 343 34.12 10.82 6.70
C GLY A 343 34.14 9.30 6.51
N LYS A 344 33.62 8.58 7.52
CA LYS A 344 33.43 7.12 7.43
C LYS A 344 32.16 6.81 6.62
N PRO A 345 32.17 5.77 5.76
CA PRO A 345 30.96 5.34 5.07
C PRO A 345 29.92 4.80 6.06
N SER A 346 28.64 5.06 5.79
CA SER A 346 27.53 4.61 6.64
C SER A 346 26.33 4.12 5.83
N VAL A 347 25.55 3.22 6.41
CA VAL A 347 24.35 2.61 5.82
C VAL A 347 23.13 3.40 6.27
N ARG A 348 22.35 3.95 5.35
CA ARG A 348 21.06 4.60 5.66
C ARG A 348 20.02 3.53 5.97
N ILE A 349 19.39 3.59 7.15
CA ILE A 349 18.48 2.56 7.67
C ILE A 349 17.26 2.42 6.75
N ALA A 350 16.56 3.51 6.45
CA ALA A 350 15.37 3.49 5.60
C ALA A 350 15.67 2.97 4.18
N ASN A 351 16.78 3.39 3.56
CA ASN A 351 17.20 2.87 2.25
C ASN A 351 17.55 1.38 2.31
N TYR A 352 18.17 0.89 3.39
CA TYR A 352 18.49 -0.53 3.55
C TYR A 352 17.22 -1.38 3.65
N LEU A 353 16.25 -0.97 4.49
CA LEU A 353 14.97 -1.68 4.65
C LEU A 353 14.24 -1.87 3.31
N LEU A 354 14.32 -0.89 2.41
CA LEU A 354 13.71 -0.93 1.08
C LEU A 354 14.62 -1.52 -0.01
N ALA A 355 15.82 -2.00 0.33
CA ALA A 355 16.73 -2.62 -0.62
C ALA A 355 16.26 -4.03 -1.07
N PRO A 356 16.59 -4.48 -2.29
CA PRO A 356 16.08 -5.75 -2.83
C PRO A 356 16.45 -7.03 -2.03
N SER A 357 17.47 -6.99 -1.16
CA SER A 357 17.83 -8.12 -0.30
C SER A 357 16.82 -8.37 0.82
N ASN A 358 15.99 -7.36 1.12
CA ASN A 358 14.92 -7.41 2.11
C ASN A 358 13.54 -7.74 1.49
N CYS A 359 13.54 -8.32 0.29
CA CYS A 359 12.36 -8.93 -0.33
C CYS A 359 12.31 -10.44 0.03
N ILE A 360 11.28 -10.83 0.80
CA ILE A 360 11.17 -12.13 1.46
C ILE A 360 10.54 -13.19 0.54
N ALA A 361 9.65 -12.78 -0.35
CA ALA A 361 8.97 -13.66 -1.30
C ALA A 361 8.94 -13.01 -2.69
N SER A 362 8.95 -13.82 -3.74
CA SER A 362 8.79 -13.36 -5.12
C SER A 362 7.87 -14.26 -5.92
N SER A 363 7.13 -13.67 -6.84
CA SER A 363 6.42 -14.36 -7.91
C SER A 363 7.04 -13.98 -9.25
N LYS A 364 6.38 -14.33 -10.36
CA LYS A 364 6.79 -13.83 -11.68
C LYS A 364 6.54 -12.31 -11.83
N HIS A 365 5.50 -11.80 -11.18
CA HIS A 365 4.95 -10.47 -11.43
C HIS A 365 5.26 -9.44 -10.35
N TYR A 366 5.59 -9.88 -9.13
CA TYR A 366 5.91 -8.98 -8.02
C TYR A 366 6.84 -9.64 -6.99
N SER A 367 7.50 -8.82 -6.18
CA SER A 367 8.20 -9.25 -4.95
C SER A 367 7.52 -8.64 -3.73
N VAL A 368 7.47 -9.39 -2.63
CA VAL A 368 7.04 -8.89 -1.31
C VAL A 368 8.26 -8.46 -0.52
N CYS A 369 8.34 -7.19 -0.20
CA CYS A 369 9.44 -6.54 0.50
C CYS A 369 8.93 -5.82 1.76
N CYS A 370 9.83 -5.21 2.54
CA CYS A 370 9.44 -4.36 3.66
C CYS A 370 8.51 -3.22 3.21
N LEU A 371 7.54 -2.86 4.06
CA LEU A 371 6.62 -1.76 3.79
C LEU A 371 7.37 -0.43 3.76
N ASN A 372 6.98 0.45 2.84
CA ASN A 372 7.51 1.80 2.80
C ASN A 372 6.75 2.70 3.78
N GLU A 373 7.31 2.87 4.98
CA GLU A 373 6.75 3.75 6.03
C GLU A 373 6.67 5.21 5.60
N CYS A 374 7.55 5.67 4.70
CA CYS A 374 7.50 7.03 4.16
C CYS A 374 6.24 7.27 3.32
N GLU A 375 5.76 6.28 2.57
CA GLU A 375 4.51 6.39 1.80
C GLU A 375 3.29 6.52 2.72
N ALA A 376 3.32 5.89 3.91
CA ALA A 376 2.30 6.10 4.94
C ALA A 376 2.36 7.52 5.51
N LEU A 377 3.55 8.00 5.91
CA LEU A 377 3.75 9.36 6.40
C LEU A 377 3.36 10.44 5.37
N SER A 378 3.65 10.18 4.09
CA SER A 378 3.32 11.07 2.97
C SER A 378 1.81 11.06 2.71
N SER A 379 1.19 9.87 2.67
CA SER A 379 -0.27 9.71 2.55
C SER A 379 -1.05 10.41 3.68
N ASP A 380 -0.53 10.41 4.92
CA ASP A 380 -1.10 11.12 6.06
C ASP A 380 -1.00 12.65 5.92
N LEU A 381 0.12 13.15 5.36
CA LEU A 381 0.33 14.57 5.09
C LEU A 381 -0.55 15.04 3.92
N GLU A 382 -0.57 14.29 2.82
CA GLU A 382 -1.41 14.49 1.65
C GLU A 382 -2.90 14.56 2.02
N GLN A 383 -3.36 13.70 2.94
CA GLN A 383 -4.75 13.72 3.43
C GLN A 383 -5.11 15.04 4.14
N ARG A 384 -4.14 15.67 4.83
CA ARG A 384 -4.32 16.95 5.52
C ARG A 384 -4.17 18.16 4.59
N VAL A 385 -3.33 18.03 3.56
CA VAL A 385 -2.97 19.12 2.64
C VAL A 385 -3.93 19.21 1.45
N GLN A 386 -4.19 18.10 0.74
CA GLN A 386 -5.07 18.04 -0.43
C GLN A 386 -4.75 19.09 -1.52
N ALA A 387 -3.47 19.40 -1.68
CA ALA A 387 -2.95 20.40 -2.62
C ALA A 387 -1.49 20.07 -3.03
N PRO A 388 -1.03 20.51 -4.22
CA PRO A 388 0.32 20.20 -4.71
C PRO A 388 1.43 21.03 -4.05
N VAL A 389 1.07 22.19 -3.49
CA VAL A 389 1.98 23.09 -2.79
C VAL A 389 1.38 23.51 -1.46
N TRP A 390 2.21 23.78 -0.45
CA TRP A 390 1.74 24.23 0.87
C TRP A 390 2.71 25.19 1.57
N PRO A 391 2.23 26.16 2.37
CA PRO A 391 3.12 27.07 3.10
C PRO A 391 4.02 26.33 4.12
N ALA A 392 5.34 26.60 4.09
CA ALA A 392 6.32 25.94 4.96
C ALA A 392 5.96 25.96 6.46
N PRO A 393 5.50 27.08 7.08
CA PRO A 393 5.15 27.08 8.50
C PRO A 393 3.99 26.13 8.85
N ARG A 394 3.08 25.86 7.91
CA ARG A 394 1.99 24.89 8.09
C ARG A 394 2.47 23.45 7.90
N LEU A 395 3.44 23.21 7.01
CA LEU A 395 4.07 21.89 6.87
C LEU A 395 4.87 21.53 8.12
N LEU A 396 5.67 22.45 8.69
CA LEU A 396 6.38 22.21 9.95
C LEU A 396 5.42 21.79 11.07
N ALA A 397 4.28 22.50 11.21
CA ALA A 397 3.25 22.17 12.19
C ALA A 397 2.55 20.83 11.90
N ALA A 398 2.29 20.50 10.63
CA ALA A 398 1.66 19.24 10.24
C ALA A 398 2.59 18.04 10.49
N VAL A 399 3.87 18.17 10.15
CA VAL A 399 4.90 17.13 10.25
C VAL A 399 5.29 16.89 11.71
N GLY A 400 5.53 17.95 12.50
CA GLY A 400 5.78 17.83 13.94
C GLY A 400 4.59 17.24 14.73
N ALA A 401 3.39 17.25 14.15
CA ALA A 401 2.18 16.61 14.70
C ALA A 401 1.93 15.18 14.16
N THR A 402 2.78 14.64 13.27
CA THR A 402 2.65 13.29 12.74
C THR A 402 3.55 12.32 13.51
N PRO A 403 3.00 11.25 14.13
CA PRO A 403 3.81 10.21 14.76
C PRO A 403 4.42 9.29 13.70
N SER A 404 5.61 8.76 13.99
CA SER A 404 6.24 7.67 13.21
C SER A 404 6.50 6.46 14.11
N SER A 405 7.01 5.36 13.54
CA SER A 405 7.37 4.19 14.35
C SER A 405 8.60 4.42 15.25
N SER A 406 9.41 5.45 14.98
CA SER A 406 10.59 5.81 15.77
C SER A 406 10.43 7.12 16.57
N LEU A 407 9.44 7.96 16.22
CA LEU A 407 9.22 9.27 16.84
C LEU A 407 7.76 9.46 17.31
N PRO A 408 7.49 9.71 18.60
CA PRO A 408 6.15 10.08 19.06
C PRO A 408 5.77 11.49 18.57
N ALA A 409 4.47 11.80 18.58
CA ALA A 409 3.95 13.13 18.31
C ALA A 409 3.24 13.74 19.54
N PRO A 410 3.29 15.07 19.73
CA PRO A 410 4.06 16.04 18.93
C PRO A 410 5.56 15.95 19.21
N HIS A 411 6.39 16.26 18.20
CA HIS A 411 7.84 16.42 18.33
C HIS A 411 8.28 17.77 17.74
N GLU A 412 9.35 18.34 18.29
CA GLU A 412 9.96 19.56 17.77
C GLU A 412 10.96 19.21 16.66
N LEU A 413 10.79 19.80 15.48
CA LEU A 413 11.73 19.68 14.38
C LEU A 413 12.96 20.57 14.64
N PRO A 414 14.20 20.10 14.38
CA PRO A 414 15.39 20.93 14.45
C PRO A 414 15.28 22.22 13.64
N ALA A 415 15.80 23.33 14.17
CA ALA A 415 15.75 24.65 13.52
C ALA A 415 16.38 24.66 12.10
N ALA A 416 17.35 23.77 11.84
CA ALA A 416 17.93 23.57 10.52
C ALA A 416 16.88 23.09 9.49
N LEU A 417 16.07 22.09 9.83
CA LEU A 417 14.97 21.63 8.97
C LEU A 417 13.93 22.73 8.72
N GLY A 418 13.70 23.61 9.70
CA GLY A 418 12.86 24.80 9.52
C GLY A 418 13.41 25.73 8.42
N GLN A 419 14.71 26.05 8.50
CA GLN A 419 15.39 26.91 7.53
C GLN A 419 15.48 26.28 6.14
N GLU A 420 15.74 24.97 6.07
CA GLU A 420 15.74 24.21 4.81
C GLU A 420 14.37 24.25 4.12
N LEU A 421 13.28 24.06 4.87
CA LEU A 421 11.93 24.10 4.31
C LEU A 421 11.53 25.52 3.85
N GLU A 422 11.95 26.55 4.58
CA GLU A 422 11.79 27.94 4.15
C GLU A 422 12.61 28.27 2.89
N ALA A 423 13.80 27.68 2.72
CA ALA A 423 14.61 27.83 1.51
C ALA A 423 13.98 27.13 0.29
N ILE A 424 13.37 25.95 0.47
CA ILE A 424 12.57 25.27 -0.56
C ILE A 424 11.39 26.16 -0.95
N ALA A 425 10.61 26.64 0.03
CA ALA A 425 9.48 27.53 -0.23
C ALA A 425 9.89 28.82 -0.97
N THR A 426 11.01 29.43 -0.59
CA THR A 426 11.56 30.63 -1.24
C THR A 426 11.92 30.39 -2.70
N SER A 427 12.37 29.18 -3.04
CA SER A 427 12.70 28.77 -4.41
C SER A 427 11.46 28.47 -5.27
N HIS A 428 10.29 28.26 -4.65
CA HIS A 428 9.03 27.88 -5.28
C HIS A 428 7.88 28.85 -4.92
N GLU A 429 8.06 30.14 -5.24
CA GLU A 429 7.05 31.20 -5.12
C GLU A 429 6.43 31.40 -3.71
N GLY A 430 7.09 30.91 -2.66
CA GLY A 430 6.66 31.03 -1.26
C GLY A 430 5.91 29.81 -0.71
N ALA A 431 5.78 28.72 -1.48
CA ALA A 431 5.15 27.48 -1.05
C ALA A 431 6.03 26.27 -1.38
N VAL A 432 5.88 25.18 -0.63
CA VAL A 432 6.66 23.95 -0.81
C VAL A 432 5.89 22.97 -1.69
N PRO A 433 6.44 22.52 -2.84
CA PRO A 433 5.86 21.43 -3.63
C PRO A 433 6.01 20.08 -2.91
N LEU A 434 4.91 19.35 -2.72
CA LEU A 434 4.91 18.08 -1.96
C LEU A 434 5.54 16.89 -2.70
N HIS A 435 5.64 16.96 -4.01
CA HIS A 435 6.17 15.89 -4.86
C HIS A 435 7.41 16.39 -5.60
N SER A 436 8.37 16.91 -4.83
CA SER A 436 9.66 17.39 -5.33
C SER A 436 10.82 16.70 -4.61
N ALA A 437 11.94 16.55 -5.34
CA ALA A 437 13.12 15.86 -4.84
C ALA A 437 13.69 16.53 -3.59
N GLU A 438 13.60 17.86 -3.50
CA GLU A 438 13.99 18.68 -2.35
C GLU A 438 13.08 18.39 -1.14
N PHE A 439 11.77 18.28 -1.34
CA PHE A 439 10.84 17.92 -0.26
C PHE A 439 11.00 16.47 0.20
N ARG A 440 11.28 15.51 -0.70
CA ARG A 440 11.61 14.13 -0.30
C ARG A 440 12.93 14.04 0.48
N GLN A 441 13.95 14.80 0.09
CA GLN A 441 15.19 14.94 0.88
C GLN A 441 14.92 15.53 2.26
N TRP A 442 14.07 16.55 2.35
CA TRP A 442 13.66 17.15 3.62
C TRP A 442 12.86 16.17 4.51
N MET A 443 11.97 15.36 3.92
CA MET A 443 11.24 14.29 4.63
C MET A 443 12.19 13.21 5.18
N HIS A 444 13.28 12.87 4.47
CA HIS A 444 14.36 12.05 5.04
C HIS A 444 15.03 12.73 6.24
N GLY A 445 15.25 14.05 6.19
CA GLY A 445 15.76 14.83 7.33
C GLY A 445 14.82 14.82 8.55
N ALA A 446 13.50 14.88 8.33
CA ALA A 446 12.49 14.86 9.39
C ALA A 446 12.25 13.45 9.98
N PHE A 447 12.27 12.41 9.14
CA PHE A 447 11.99 11.02 9.52
C PHE A 447 13.09 10.05 9.04
N PRO A 448 14.33 10.16 9.55
CA PRO A 448 15.49 9.49 8.95
C PRO A 448 15.50 7.96 9.09
N ASN A 449 14.64 7.39 9.95
CA ASN A 449 14.46 5.94 10.08
C ASN A 449 13.30 5.39 9.22
N GLU A 450 12.39 6.25 8.74
CA GLU A 450 11.21 5.86 7.95
C GLU A 450 11.32 6.25 6.48
N CYS A 451 11.87 7.43 6.20
CA CYS A 451 11.99 8.00 4.86
C CYS A 451 13.37 7.74 4.26
N PRO A 452 13.48 7.09 3.08
CA PRO A 452 14.75 6.90 2.40
C PRO A 452 15.28 8.22 1.84
N MET A 453 16.60 8.40 1.85
CA MET A 453 17.22 9.49 1.09
C MET A 453 17.11 9.14 -0.40
N PRO A 454 16.51 9.99 -1.26
CA PRO A 454 16.44 9.70 -2.70
C PRO A 454 17.85 9.66 -3.31
N THR A 455 18.09 8.68 -4.17
CA THR A 455 19.30 8.63 -5.01
C THR A 455 19.29 9.73 -6.07
N ALA A 456 20.45 10.01 -6.67
CA ALA A 456 20.55 10.96 -7.78
C ALA A 456 19.65 10.57 -8.98
N SER A 457 19.43 9.27 -9.22
CA SER A 457 18.51 8.80 -10.26
C SER A 457 17.04 8.95 -9.88
N GLU A 458 16.68 8.79 -8.60
CA GLU A 458 15.32 9.04 -8.12
C GLU A 458 14.99 10.53 -8.09
N GLY A 459 15.91 11.38 -7.61
CA GLY A 459 15.74 12.83 -7.64
C GLY A 459 15.64 13.39 -9.06
N ALA A 460 16.50 12.94 -9.98
CA ALA A 460 16.41 13.32 -11.39
C ALA A 460 15.13 12.80 -12.07
N ALA A 461 14.67 11.60 -11.70
CA ALA A 461 13.39 11.06 -12.18
C ALA A 461 12.21 11.89 -11.67
N GLU A 462 12.15 12.20 -10.37
CA GLU A 462 11.10 13.02 -9.77
C GLU A 462 11.07 14.45 -10.32
N GLU A 463 12.23 15.08 -10.50
CA GLU A 463 12.29 16.41 -11.05
C GLU A 463 11.89 16.42 -12.55
N TRP A 464 12.21 15.37 -13.30
CA TRP A 464 11.67 15.17 -14.64
C TRP A 464 10.16 14.92 -14.63
N GLU A 465 9.66 14.10 -13.69
CA GLU A 465 8.22 13.83 -13.48
C GLU A 465 7.46 15.14 -13.20
N ARG A 466 7.99 16.02 -12.34
CA ARG A 466 7.45 17.37 -12.03
C ARG A 466 7.40 18.27 -13.27
N HIS A 467 8.53 18.46 -13.97
CA HIS A 467 8.58 19.35 -15.13
C HIS A 467 7.73 18.85 -16.32
N SER A 468 7.64 17.54 -16.54
CA SER A 468 6.77 16.97 -17.58
C SER A 468 5.29 17.19 -17.24
N ALA A 469 4.90 16.97 -15.98
CA ALA A 469 3.55 17.27 -15.50
C ALA A 469 3.20 18.76 -15.62
N GLU A 470 4.09 19.67 -15.22
CA GLU A 470 3.91 21.13 -15.38
C GLU A 470 3.72 21.54 -16.85
N SER A 471 4.56 21.00 -17.75
CA SER A 471 4.46 21.21 -19.19
C SER A 471 3.10 20.74 -19.74
N TRP A 472 2.68 19.53 -19.37
CA TRP A 472 1.38 18.98 -19.75
C TRP A 472 0.21 19.83 -19.23
N LEU A 473 0.27 20.27 -17.97
CA LEU A 473 -0.77 21.12 -17.39
C LEU A 473 -0.88 22.47 -18.10
N ALA A 474 0.24 23.03 -18.57
CA ALA A 474 0.26 24.27 -19.35
C ALA A 474 -0.43 24.11 -20.72
N THR A 475 -0.22 22.99 -21.45
CA THR A 475 -0.91 22.77 -22.74
C THR A 475 -2.41 22.57 -22.57
N GLN A 476 -2.86 21.99 -21.45
CA GLN A 476 -4.27 21.79 -21.15
C GLN A 476 -5.04 23.10 -20.81
N GLN A 477 -4.37 24.25 -20.67
CA GLN A 477 -5.03 25.52 -20.32
C GLN A 477 -5.82 26.18 -21.46
N GLU A 478 -5.56 25.86 -22.73
CA GLU A 478 -6.26 26.50 -23.86
C GLU A 478 -7.75 26.10 -23.95
N CYS A 479 -8.18 25.01 -23.30
CA CYS A 479 -9.59 24.60 -23.26
C CYS A 479 -10.24 24.85 -21.89
N THR A 480 -10.99 25.96 -21.82
CA THR A 480 -11.95 26.37 -20.78
C THR A 480 -11.42 26.77 -19.40
N ARG A 481 -11.26 28.10 -19.22
CA ARG A 481 -11.28 28.86 -17.96
C ARG A 481 -10.50 28.24 -16.79
N ILE A 482 -9.24 28.67 -16.67
CA ILE A 482 -8.45 28.65 -15.44
C ILE A 482 -9.34 29.02 -14.24
N PRO A 483 -9.60 28.10 -13.29
CA PRO A 483 -10.08 28.50 -11.97
C PRO A 483 -8.88 29.08 -11.21
N GLN A 484 -9.01 30.33 -10.75
CA GLN A 484 -8.02 30.93 -9.85
C GLN A 484 -8.02 30.18 -8.52
N TRP A 485 -7.09 29.24 -8.37
CA TRP A 485 -6.79 28.58 -7.09
C TRP A 485 -5.57 29.24 -6.46
N HIS A 486 -5.80 30.36 -5.77
CA HIS A 486 -5.00 30.92 -4.67
C HIS A 486 -5.91 31.95 -3.95
N PRO A 487 -5.84 32.07 -2.62
CA PRO A 487 -4.65 32.56 -1.91
C PRO A 487 -3.91 31.49 -1.11
#